data_AF-X1FNQ4-F1
#
_entry.id   AF-X1FNQ4-F1
#
_cell.length_a   1.000
_cell.length_b   1.000
_cell.length_c   1.000
_cell.angle_alpha   90.00
_cell.angle_beta   90.00
_cell.angle_gamma   90.00
#
_symmetry.space_group_name_H-M   'P 1'
#
loop_
_entity.id
_entity.type
_entity.pdbx_description
1 polymer ?
#
loop_
_entity_poly.entity_id
_entity_poly.type
_entity_poly.pdbx_seq_one_letter_code
_entity_poly.pdbx_strand_id
1 'polypeptide(L)'
;KDGGRFDEVTISQGTEKIVIKPEIIIAADGGNSIFHRYFDKRFVKKNRVAYGVTGKNFIQPDTSEIYFDAELAPGGYFYIVTCRNGISSAGIVLGSNKMRRLSRRYFDDFLSKKPTIADKIKSNNNKFVGEGHLFKLDRHTHDNLLLIGDAAGLIDPLMGYGMMPAIVSGYYAGKHSVEAIKKGILLL
;
A
#
# COMPACT_ATOMS: atom_id res chain seq x y z
N LYS A 1 17.07 -18.66 -13.68
CA LYS A 1 16.16 -18.46 -12.54
C LYS A 1 16.25 -19.77 -11.78
N ASP A 2 17.20 -19.84 -10.86
CA ASP A 2 17.49 -21.07 -10.15
C ASP A 2 16.35 -21.32 -9.15
N GLY A 3 15.66 -22.45 -9.32
CA GLY A 3 14.69 -22.92 -8.35
C GLY A 3 15.44 -23.42 -7.15
N GLY A 4 15.11 -22.93 -5.96
CA GLY A 4 15.89 -23.22 -4.78
C GLY A 4 15.41 -22.43 -3.58
N ARG A 5 15.34 -23.13 -2.45
CA ARG A 5 15.16 -22.56 -1.13
C ARG A 5 16.18 -21.44 -0.87
N PHE A 6 15.74 -20.38 -0.23
CA PHE A 6 16.63 -19.34 0.30
C PHE A 6 17.30 -19.85 1.58
N ASP A 7 18.55 -20.31 1.45
CA ASP A 7 19.33 -20.82 2.59
C ASP A 7 19.87 -19.71 3.48
N GLU A 8 20.16 -18.54 2.92
CA GLU A 8 20.74 -17.40 3.62
C GLU A 8 20.12 -16.06 3.17
N VAL A 9 19.92 -15.15 4.12
CA VAL A 9 19.51 -13.77 3.88
C VAL A 9 20.46 -12.85 4.64
N THR A 10 21.01 -11.86 3.93
CA THR A 10 21.88 -10.83 4.52
C THR A 10 21.08 -9.58 4.81
N ILE A 11 21.02 -9.18 6.07
CA ILE A 11 20.39 -7.93 6.53
C ILE A 11 21.49 -6.91 6.80
N SER A 12 21.26 -5.66 6.36
CA SER A 12 22.11 -4.53 6.73
C SER A 12 21.45 -3.74 7.85
N GLN A 13 22.16 -3.58 8.97
CA GLN A 13 21.72 -2.78 10.11
C GLN A 13 22.78 -1.71 10.39
N GLY A 14 22.56 -0.49 9.90
CA GLY A 14 23.60 0.53 9.89
C GLY A 14 24.79 0.10 9.02
N THR A 15 25.99 0.04 9.61
CA THR A 15 27.20 -0.46 8.93
C THR A 15 27.38 -1.97 9.05
N GLU A 16 26.60 -2.64 9.90
CA GLU A 16 26.73 -4.07 10.15
C GLU A 16 25.98 -4.90 9.11
N LYS A 17 26.50 -6.10 8.85
CA LYS A 17 25.86 -7.13 8.03
C LYS A 17 25.60 -8.36 8.91
N ILE A 18 24.35 -8.79 8.94
CA ILE A 18 23.90 -9.95 9.69
C ILE A 18 23.44 -11.00 8.67
N VAL A 19 23.98 -12.21 8.77
CA VAL A 19 23.56 -13.35 7.94
C VAL A 19 22.60 -14.22 8.75
N ILE A 20 21.43 -14.48 8.18
CA ILE A 20 20.38 -15.31 8.79
C ILE A 20 20.14 -16.51 7.89
N LYS A 21 19.92 -17.68 8.49
CA LYS A 21 19.48 -18.91 7.81
C LYS A 21 18.00 -19.15 8.07
N PRO A 22 17.08 -18.63 7.24
CA PRO A 22 15.66 -18.66 7.55
C PRO A 22 15.04 -20.02 7.21
N GLU A 23 14.13 -20.49 8.07
CA GLU A 23 13.25 -21.57 7.68
C GLU A 23 12.20 -21.12 6.67
N ILE A 24 11.65 -19.92 6.90
CA ILE A 24 10.64 -19.24 6.10
C ILE A 24 10.98 -17.75 6.04
N ILE A 25 10.76 -17.14 4.89
CA ILE A 25 10.84 -15.70 4.64
C ILE A 25 9.42 -15.19 4.33
N ILE A 26 8.96 -14.21 5.10
CA ILE A 26 7.73 -13.48 4.83
C ILE A 26 8.09 -12.08 4.35
N ALA A 27 7.87 -11.80 3.07
CA ALA A 27 8.13 -10.51 2.45
C ALA A 27 6.91 -9.59 2.61
N ALA A 28 7.06 -8.63 3.51
CA ALA A 28 6.08 -7.58 3.84
C ALA A 28 6.63 -6.16 3.58
N ASP A 29 7.57 -6.05 2.64
CA ASP A 29 8.36 -4.85 2.31
C ASP A 29 7.68 -3.91 1.29
N GLY A 30 6.38 -4.08 1.07
CA GLY A 30 5.54 -3.18 0.29
C GLY A 30 5.59 -3.38 -1.24
N GLY A 31 4.94 -2.48 -1.98
CA GLY A 31 4.75 -2.60 -3.43
C GLY A 31 6.03 -2.57 -4.29
N ASN A 32 7.18 -2.29 -3.68
CA ASN A 32 8.52 -2.26 -4.27
C ASN A 32 9.41 -3.43 -3.81
N SER A 33 8.81 -4.53 -3.36
CA SER A 33 9.52 -5.67 -2.80
C SER A 33 10.71 -6.14 -3.66
N ILE A 34 11.86 -6.34 -3.01
CA ILE A 34 13.07 -6.84 -3.70
C ILE A 34 12.89 -8.25 -4.24
N PHE A 35 11.94 -8.98 -3.67
CA PHE A 35 11.62 -10.37 -3.97
C PHE A 35 10.80 -10.54 -5.25
N HIS A 36 10.24 -9.46 -5.83
CA HIS A 36 9.51 -9.54 -7.10
C HIS A 36 10.32 -10.15 -8.25
N ARG A 37 11.66 -10.16 -8.16
CA ARG A 37 12.55 -10.81 -9.15
C ARG A 37 12.35 -12.33 -9.29
N TYR A 38 11.74 -12.97 -8.29
CA TYR A 38 11.49 -14.43 -8.25
C TYR A 38 10.09 -14.83 -8.75
N PHE A 39 9.27 -13.83 -9.11
CA PHE A 39 7.87 -14.01 -9.51
C PHE A 39 7.60 -13.42 -10.89
N ASP A 40 6.58 -13.93 -11.58
CA ASP A 40 6.16 -13.37 -12.87
C ASP A 40 5.13 -12.26 -12.64
N LYS A 41 5.66 -11.07 -12.33
CA LYS A 41 4.89 -9.86 -12.04
C LYS A 41 4.35 -9.22 -13.33
N ARG A 42 3.03 -9.15 -13.44
CA ARG A 42 2.33 -8.47 -14.55
C ARG A 42 1.65 -7.21 -14.04
N PHE A 43 2.12 -6.05 -14.49
CA PHE A 43 1.51 -4.78 -14.13
C PHE A 43 0.14 -4.60 -14.80
N VAL A 44 -0.83 -4.16 -14.01
CA VAL A 44 -2.06 -3.57 -14.53
C VAL A 44 -1.73 -2.11 -14.84
N LYS A 45 -2.06 -1.61 -16.04
CA LYS A 45 -1.64 -0.28 -16.56
C LYS A 45 -2.20 0.95 -15.79
N LYS A 46 -2.38 0.89 -14.47
CA LYS A 46 -3.00 1.93 -13.65
C LYS A 46 -2.47 1.91 -12.21
N ASN A 47 -1.22 2.30 -11.99
CA ASN A 47 -0.81 2.64 -10.63
C ASN A 47 -1.59 3.87 -10.15
N ARG A 48 -1.84 3.91 -8.84
CA ARG A 48 -2.52 5.02 -8.16
C ARG A 48 -1.48 5.93 -7.54
N VAL A 49 -1.68 7.23 -7.63
CA VAL A 49 -0.90 8.21 -6.88
C VAL A 49 -1.84 8.99 -5.99
N ALA A 50 -1.46 9.15 -4.73
CA ALA A 50 -2.17 9.96 -3.76
C ALA A 50 -1.32 11.17 -3.35
N TYR A 51 -1.97 12.33 -3.18
CA TYR A 51 -1.43 13.46 -2.44
C TYR A 51 -2.49 13.93 -1.47
N GLY A 52 -2.08 14.26 -0.26
CA GLY A 52 -3.03 14.72 0.73
C GLY A 52 -2.38 15.38 1.92
N VAL A 53 -3.23 15.66 2.88
CA VAL A 53 -2.90 16.32 4.13
C VAL A 53 -3.50 15.57 5.32
N THR A 54 -2.81 15.59 6.44
CA THR A 54 -3.32 15.10 7.73
C THR A 54 -3.46 16.24 8.71
N GLY A 55 -4.51 16.19 9.52
CA GLY A 55 -4.83 17.22 10.50
C GLY A 55 -5.77 16.66 11.56
N LYS A 56 -6.60 17.52 12.12
CA LYS A 56 -7.58 17.12 13.15
C LYS A 56 -8.96 17.65 12.85
N ASN A 57 -9.96 16.79 13.10
CA ASN A 57 -11.37 17.13 13.08
C ASN A 57 -11.81 17.85 11.78
N PHE A 58 -11.45 17.29 10.62
CA PHE A 58 -11.90 17.82 9.31
C PHE A 58 -13.41 17.61 9.13
N ILE A 59 -13.87 16.41 9.45
CA ILE A 59 -15.28 15.99 9.51
C ILE A 59 -15.55 15.30 10.83
N GLN A 60 -16.82 14.95 11.10
CA GLN A 60 -17.22 14.27 12.34
C GLN A 60 -16.41 12.97 12.56
N PRO A 61 -16.06 12.61 13.79
CA PRO A 61 -15.39 11.35 14.07
C PRO A 61 -16.20 10.14 13.58
N ASP A 62 -15.51 9.08 13.18
CA ASP A 62 -16.10 7.84 12.62
C ASP A 62 -16.91 8.08 11.33
N THR A 63 -16.54 9.12 10.56
CA THR A 63 -17.12 9.39 9.24
C THR A 63 -16.07 9.41 8.13
N SER A 64 -16.53 9.07 6.94
CA SER A 64 -15.79 9.17 5.70
C SER A 64 -16.64 9.85 4.63
N GLU A 65 -16.02 10.77 3.89
CA GLU A 65 -16.61 11.39 2.71
C GLU A 65 -15.73 11.04 1.50
N ILE A 66 -16.37 10.61 0.40
CA ILE A 66 -15.68 10.28 -0.85
C ILE A 66 -16.38 11.04 -1.98
N TYR A 67 -15.57 11.70 -2.81
CA TYR A 67 -16.03 12.51 -3.92
C TYR A 67 -15.47 11.96 -5.22
N PHE A 68 -16.35 11.62 -6.15
CA PHE A 68 -16.00 11.22 -7.50
C PHE A 68 -16.22 12.39 -8.45
N ASP A 69 -15.14 12.84 -9.08
CA ASP A 69 -15.18 13.94 -10.04
C ASP A 69 -14.14 13.64 -11.12
N ALA A 70 -14.58 13.22 -12.30
CA ALA A 70 -13.68 12.76 -13.35
C ALA A 70 -12.79 13.86 -13.93
N GLU A 71 -13.20 15.13 -13.79
CA GLU A 71 -12.42 16.27 -14.24
C GLU A 71 -11.37 16.66 -13.20
N LEU A 72 -11.75 16.70 -11.91
CA LEU A 72 -10.84 17.15 -10.85
C LEU A 72 -10.00 16.04 -10.23
N ALA A 73 -10.47 14.80 -10.24
CA ALA A 73 -9.77 13.61 -9.76
C ALA A 73 -9.76 12.50 -10.83
N PRO A 74 -9.12 12.74 -12.00
CA PRO A 74 -9.23 11.85 -13.16
C PRO A 74 -8.74 10.43 -12.85
N GLY A 75 -9.65 9.48 -13.11
CA GLY A 75 -9.43 8.06 -12.87
C GLY A 75 -9.37 7.66 -11.40
N GLY A 76 -9.62 8.56 -10.45
CA GLY A 76 -9.65 8.25 -9.03
C GLY A 76 -10.75 9.02 -8.30
N TYR A 77 -10.42 9.57 -7.13
CA TYR A 77 -11.40 10.19 -6.23
C TYR A 77 -10.70 11.12 -5.22
N PHE A 78 -11.46 11.96 -4.54
CA PHE A 78 -11.01 12.70 -3.36
C PHE A 78 -11.67 12.11 -2.11
N TYR A 79 -10.96 12.02 -1.00
CA TYR A 79 -11.52 11.53 0.26
C TYR A 79 -11.23 12.46 1.42
N ILE A 80 -12.09 12.40 2.45
CA ILE A 80 -11.84 12.90 3.80
C ILE A 80 -12.25 11.82 4.78
N VAL A 81 -11.39 11.51 5.75
CA VAL A 81 -11.68 10.57 6.84
C VAL A 81 -11.28 11.21 8.16
N THR A 82 -12.10 11.06 9.20
CA THR A 82 -11.73 11.39 10.58
C THR A 82 -11.92 10.16 11.48
N CYS A 83 -10.84 9.70 12.10
CA CYS A 83 -10.88 8.63 13.09
C CYS A 83 -11.52 9.10 14.41
N ARG A 84 -12.00 8.16 15.24
CA ARG A 84 -12.56 8.44 16.57
C ARG A 84 -11.70 9.35 17.46
N ASN A 85 -10.38 9.23 17.36
CA ASN A 85 -9.42 10.04 18.12
C ASN A 85 -9.22 11.46 17.55
N GLY A 86 -10.00 11.86 16.55
CA GLY A 86 -9.97 13.17 15.91
C GLY A 86 -8.88 13.35 14.86
N ILE A 87 -8.05 12.33 14.60
CA ILE A 87 -7.04 12.39 13.52
C ILE A 87 -7.76 12.31 12.18
N SER A 88 -7.47 13.25 11.29
CA SER A 88 -8.08 13.32 9.97
C SER A 88 -7.06 13.20 8.85
N SER A 89 -7.49 12.67 7.72
CA SER A 89 -6.75 12.67 6.45
C SER A 89 -7.69 13.10 5.34
N ALA A 90 -7.22 14.00 4.47
CA ALA A 90 -7.87 14.34 3.22
C ALA A 90 -6.87 14.14 2.09
N GLY A 91 -7.30 13.55 0.98
CA GLY A 91 -6.39 13.24 -0.11
C GLY A 91 -7.09 13.09 -1.44
N ILE A 92 -6.36 13.41 -2.50
CA ILE A 92 -6.75 13.11 -3.86
C ILE A 92 -5.99 11.88 -4.35
N VAL A 93 -6.71 10.93 -4.94
CA VAL A 93 -6.19 9.73 -5.58
C VAL A 93 -6.39 9.86 -7.08
N LEU A 94 -5.34 9.61 -7.85
CA LEU A 94 -5.31 9.78 -9.31
C LEU A 94 -4.97 8.47 -10.01
N GLY A 95 -5.54 8.25 -11.19
CA GLY A 95 -5.42 7.00 -11.94
C GLY A 95 -4.15 6.83 -12.79
N SER A 96 -3.09 7.61 -12.57
CA SER A 96 -1.87 7.54 -13.39
C SER A 96 -0.61 8.02 -12.66
N ASN A 97 0.47 7.24 -12.73
CA ASN A 97 1.81 7.64 -12.26
C ASN A 97 2.35 8.91 -12.92
N LYS A 98 1.93 9.19 -14.17
CA LYS A 98 2.36 10.41 -14.87
C LYS A 98 1.89 11.68 -14.15
N MET A 99 0.90 11.55 -13.27
CA MET A 99 0.35 12.65 -12.49
C MET A 99 1.04 12.86 -11.15
N ARG A 100 2.08 12.08 -10.80
CA ARG A 100 2.76 12.21 -9.50
C ARG A 100 3.32 13.61 -9.23
N ARG A 101 3.95 14.22 -10.23
CA ARG A 101 4.47 15.60 -10.12
C ARG A 101 3.35 16.65 -10.06
N LEU A 102 2.15 16.27 -10.51
CA LEU A 102 0.98 17.13 -10.57
C LEU A 102 -0.01 16.86 -9.45
N SER A 103 0.16 15.82 -8.63
CA SER A 103 -0.84 15.38 -7.66
C SER A 103 -1.18 16.48 -6.64
N ARG A 104 -0.17 17.24 -6.22
CA ARG A 104 -0.36 18.46 -5.42
C ARG A 104 -1.22 19.50 -6.14
N ARG A 105 -0.95 19.76 -7.42
CA ARG A 105 -1.74 20.73 -8.20
C ARG A 105 -3.19 20.26 -8.33
N TYR A 106 -3.44 18.98 -8.62
CA TYR A 106 -4.80 18.45 -8.67
C TYR A 106 -5.52 18.55 -7.32
N PHE A 107 -4.81 18.35 -6.20
CA PHE A 107 -5.37 18.56 -4.86
C PHE A 107 -5.75 20.03 -4.65
N ASP A 108 -4.83 20.96 -4.94
CA ASP A 108 -5.06 22.41 -4.80
C ASP A 108 -6.21 22.88 -5.72
N ASP A 109 -6.24 22.42 -6.98
CA ASP A 109 -7.30 22.70 -7.96
C ASP A 109 -8.66 22.15 -7.48
N PHE A 110 -8.69 20.92 -6.93
CA PHE A 110 -9.90 20.32 -6.37
C PHE A 110 -10.48 21.19 -5.24
N LEU A 111 -9.64 21.63 -4.30
CA LEU A 111 -10.08 22.46 -3.18
C LEU A 111 -10.55 23.85 -3.64
N SER A 112 -9.86 24.47 -4.60
CA SER A 112 -10.26 25.77 -5.15
C SER A 112 -11.64 25.74 -5.82
N LYS A 113 -11.98 24.62 -6.49
CA LYS A 113 -13.28 24.45 -7.16
C LYS A 113 -14.37 23.90 -6.25
N LYS A 114 -14.03 23.41 -5.06
CA LYS A 114 -14.97 22.86 -4.07
C LYS A 114 -14.79 23.55 -2.71
N PRO A 115 -15.15 24.84 -2.58
CA PRO A 115 -14.89 25.62 -1.36
C PRO A 115 -15.54 25.01 -0.12
N THR A 116 -16.72 24.42 -0.22
CA THR A 116 -17.39 23.74 0.90
C THR A 116 -16.63 22.51 1.42
N ILE A 117 -15.80 21.88 0.57
CA ILE A 117 -14.90 20.80 0.96
C ILE A 117 -13.61 21.39 1.54
N ALA A 118 -13.09 22.46 0.94
CA ALA A 118 -11.92 23.17 1.44
C ALA A 118 -12.11 23.72 2.86
N ASP A 119 -13.29 24.26 3.18
CA ASP A 119 -13.62 24.81 4.51
C ASP A 119 -13.54 23.77 5.63
N LYS A 120 -13.72 22.48 5.31
CA LYS A 120 -13.55 21.36 6.25
C LYS A 120 -12.09 21.12 6.61
N ILE A 121 -11.16 21.51 5.74
CA ILE A 121 -9.73 21.20 5.84
C ILE A 121 -8.99 22.43 6.37
N LYS A 122 -8.64 22.41 7.66
CA LYS A 122 -8.02 23.55 8.38
C LYS A 122 -6.57 23.83 7.94
N SER A 123 -5.99 24.97 8.32
CA SER A 123 -4.70 25.46 7.80
C SER A 123 -3.42 24.80 8.35
N ASN A 124 -3.47 24.06 9.46
CA ASN A 124 -2.29 23.47 10.11
C ASN A 124 -2.18 21.95 9.88
N ASN A 125 -1.83 21.56 8.64
CA ASN A 125 -1.79 20.16 8.26
C ASN A 125 -0.40 19.70 7.78
N ASN A 126 -0.08 18.43 8.05
CA ASN A 126 1.09 17.77 7.49
C ASN A 126 0.75 17.20 6.10
N LYS A 127 1.68 17.26 5.15
CA LYS A 127 1.47 16.76 3.79
C LYS A 127 2.00 15.33 3.65
N PHE A 128 1.37 14.53 2.80
CA PHE A 128 1.87 13.20 2.43
C PHE A 128 1.68 12.92 0.94
N VAL A 129 2.46 11.97 0.44
CA VAL A 129 2.33 11.37 -0.89
C VAL A 129 2.26 9.86 -0.70
N GLY A 130 1.39 9.21 -1.46
CA GLY A 130 1.24 7.76 -1.46
C GLY A 130 1.24 7.20 -2.88
N GLU A 131 1.59 5.93 -3.00
CA GLU A 131 1.56 5.19 -4.27
C GLU A 131 0.93 3.82 -4.04
N GLY A 132 -0.01 3.46 -4.91
CA GLY A 132 -0.65 2.14 -4.93
C GLY A 132 -0.25 1.39 -6.20
N HIS A 133 0.44 0.26 -6.03
CA HIS A 133 0.93 -0.56 -7.13
C HIS A 133 -0.09 -1.64 -7.48
N LEU A 134 -0.70 -1.54 -8.67
CA LEU A 134 -1.67 -2.53 -9.13
C LEU A 134 -0.96 -3.52 -10.07
N PHE A 135 -0.76 -4.73 -9.59
CA PHE A 135 -0.14 -5.82 -10.36
C PHE A 135 -0.76 -7.15 -9.99
N LYS A 136 -0.49 -8.14 -10.83
CA LYS A 136 -0.84 -9.54 -10.58
C LYS A 136 0.44 -10.36 -10.50
N LEU A 137 0.46 -11.30 -9.58
CA LEU A 137 1.43 -12.37 -9.52
C LEU A 137 0.77 -13.66 -10.02
N ASP A 138 1.56 -14.54 -10.62
CA ASP A 138 1.17 -15.90 -10.97
C ASP A 138 1.00 -16.79 -9.73
N ARG A 139 1.80 -16.51 -8.70
CA ARG A 139 1.79 -17.17 -7.39
C ARG A 139 2.30 -16.21 -6.32
N HIS A 140 2.04 -16.53 -5.05
CA HIS A 140 2.49 -15.72 -3.90
C HIS A 140 3.63 -16.38 -3.11
N THR A 141 3.94 -17.64 -3.41
CA THR A 141 4.99 -18.45 -2.79
C THR A 141 6.09 -18.80 -3.79
N HIS A 142 7.32 -18.91 -3.29
CA HIS A 142 8.49 -19.41 -4.00
C HIS A 142 9.39 -20.15 -3.00
N ASP A 143 9.32 -21.48 -2.97
CA ASP A 143 10.00 -22.32 -1.98
C ASP A 143 9.67 -21.90 -0.53
N ASN A 144 10.64 -21.37 0.22
CA ASN A 144 10.43 -20.89 1.59
C ASN A 144 10.11 -19.39 1.67
N LEU A 145 9.83 -18.72 0.55
CA LEU A 145 9.46 -17.31 0.49
C LEU A 145 7.96 -17.15 0.23
N LEU A 146 7.31 -16.28 1.02
CA LEU A 146 5.92 -15.89 0.87
C LEU A 146 5.80 -14.36 0.83
N LEU A 147 5.16 -13.83 -0.21
CA LEU A 147 4.81 -12.42 -0.30
C LEU A 147 3.47 -12.16 0.40
N ILE A 148 3.35 -11.04 1.12
CA ILE A 148 2.09 -10.59 1.75
C ILE A 148 1.80 -9.10 1.51
N GLY A 149 0.60 -8.65 1.84
CA GLY A 149 0.18 -7.25 1.70
C GLY A 149 0.45 -6.65 0.32
N ASP A 150 0.99 -5.43 0.31
CA ASP A 150 1.34 -4.73 -0.93
C ASP A 150 2.46 -5.45 -1.72
N ALA A 151 3.34 -6.21 -1.06
CA ALA A 151 4.35 -7.02 -1.76
C ALA A 151 3.69 -8.16 -2.56
N ALA A 152 2.58 -8.70 -2.07
CA ALA A 152 1.76 -9.65 -2.79
C ALA A 152 0.75 -9.02 -3.78
N GLY A 153 0.65 -7.69 -3.83
CA GLY A 153 -0.32 -7.00 -4.69
C GLY A 153 -1.77 -7.13 -4.20
N LEU A 154 -1.97 -7.31 -2.89
CA LEU A 154 -3.30 -7.51 -2.27
C LEU A 154 -4.08 -6.22 -2.01
N ILE A 155 -3.54 -5.07 -2.41
CA ILE A 155 -4.20 -3.77 -2.30
C ILE A 155 -5.53 -3.79 -3.06
N ASP A 156 -6.57 -3.19 -2.46
CA ASP A 156 -7.85 -3.02 -3.14
C ASP A 156 -7.67 -2.20 -4.45
N PRO A 157 -8.05 -2.72 -5.63
CA PRO A 157 -7.78 -2.05 -6.91
C PRO A 157 -8.71 -0.85 -7.19
N LEU A 158 -9.84 -0.76 -6.48
CA LEU A 158 -10.85 0.28 -6.64
C LEU A 158 -10.55 1.46 -5.71
N MET A 159 -10.53 1.19 -4.41
CA MET A 159 -10.37 2.18 -3.34
C MET A 159 -8.91 2.32 -2.89
N GLY A 160 -8.01 1.41 -3.23
CA GLY A 160 -6.60 1.54 -2.80
C GLY A 160 -6.39 1.26 -1.31
N TYR A 161 -7.34 0.61 -0.64
CA TYR A 161 -7.18 0.17 0.74
C TYR A 161 -6.26 -1.05 0.82
N GLY A 162 -5.05 -0.86 1.34
CA GLY A 162 -4.05 -1.93 1.51
C GLY A 162 -3.89 -2.43 2.95
N MET A 163 -4.29 -1.64 3.95
CA MET A 163 -4.02 -1.95 5.36
C MET A 163 -4.72 -3.23 5.83
N MET A 164 -6.03 -3.36 5.61
CA MET A 164 -6.77 -4.55 5.99
C MET A 164 -6.28 -5.81 5.24
N PRO A 165 -6.11 -5.81 3.90
CA PRO A 165 -5.50 -6.92 3.20
C PRO A 165 -4.11 -7.31 3.72
N ALA A 166 -3.26 -6.34 4.09
CA ALA A 166 -1.94 -6.60 4.65
C ALA A 166 -2.03 -7.30 6.03
N ILE A 167 -2.92 -6.84 6.91
CA ILE A 167 -3.13 -7.46 8.23
C ILE A 167 -3.65 -8.90 8.07
N VAL A 168 -4.68 -9.07 7.23
CA VAL A 168 -5.31 -10.39 7.00
C VAL A 168 -4.31 -11.36 6.39
N SER A 169 -3.55 -10.96 5.37
CA SER A 169 -2.51 -11.81 4.79
C SER A 169 -1.38 -12.13 5.76
N GLY A 170 -0.99 -11.19 6.63
CA GLY A 170 -0.04 -11.44 7.72
C GLY A 170 -0.51 -12.51 8.70
N TYR A 171 -1.80 -12.48 9.08
CA TYR A 171 -2.41 -13.52 9.93
C TYR A 171 -2.31 -14.91 9.29
N TYR A 172 -2.71 -15.04 8.03
CA TYR A 172 -2.64 -16.33 7.32
C TYR A 172 -1.21 -16.78 7.08
N ALA A 173 -0.30 -15.87 6.76
CA ALA A 173 1.12 -16.17 6.61
C ALA A 173 1.72 -16.73 7.90
N GLY A 174 1.44 -16.13 9.05
CA GLY A 174 1.89 -16.65 10.35
C GLY A 174 1.31 -18.04 10.63
N LYS A 175 0.00 -18.22 10.43
CA LYS A 175 -0.68 -19.51 10.65
C LYS A 175 -0.08 -20.62 9.79
N HIS A 176 0.04 -20.40 8.48
CA HIS A 176 0.53 -21.42 7.56
C HIS A 176 2.04 -21.65 7.66
N SER A 177 2.81 -20.64 8.07
CA SER A 177 4.25 -20.82 8.35
C SER A 177 4.48 -21.79 9.50
N VAL A 178 3.70 -21.67 10.58
CA VAL A 178 3.79 -22.60 11.73
C VAL A 178 3.42 -24.03 11.30
N GLU A 179 2.38 -24.19 10.48
CA GLU A 179 1.97 -25.51 9.97
C GLU A 179 3.03 -26.14 9.06
N ALA A 180 3.62 -25.34 8.17
CA ALA A 180 4.67 -25.77 7.24
C ALA A 180 5.91 -26.26 8.00
N ILE A 181 6.38 -25.49 8.98
CA ILE A 181 7.52 -25.84 9.85
C ILE A 181 7.24 -27.16 10.58
N LYS A 182 6.07 -27.29 11.23
CA LYS A 182 5.72 -28.50 12.00
C LYS A 182 5.65 -29.77 11.14
N LYS A 183 5.22 -29.65 9.88
CA LYS A 183 5.07 -30.79 8.96
C LYS A 183 6.32 -31.05 8.12
N GLY A 184 7.34 -30.18 8.17
CA GLY A 184 8.51 -30.27 7.30
C GLY A 184 8.16 -30.11 5.82
N ILE A 185 7.10 -29.35 5.50
CA ILE A 185 6.64 -29.12 4.11
C ILE A 185 6.92 -27.68 3.69
N LEU A 186 7.02 -27.43 2.38
CA LEU A 186 7.12 -26.08 1.83
C LEU A 186 5.78 -25.33 1.92
N LEU A 187 5.84 -24.00 1.80
CA LEU A 187 4.67 -23.14 1.65
C LEU A 187 4.04 -23.41 0.27
N LEU A 188 3.05 -24.30 0.24
CA LEU A 188 2.23 -24.57 -0.96
C LEU A 188 1.26 -23.40 -1.21
#